data_AF-A0A2W6T0T7-F1
#
_entry.id   AF-A0A2W6T0T7-F1
#
_cell.length_a   1.000
_cell.length_b   1.000
_cell.length_c   1.000
_cell.angle_alpha   90.00
_cell.angle_beta   90.00
_cell.angle_gamma   90.00
#
_symmetry.space_group_name_H-M   'P 1'
#
loop_
_entity.id
_entity.type
_entity.pdbx_description
1 polymer ?
#
loop_
_entity_poly.entity_id
_entity_poly.type
_entity_poly.pdbx_seq_one_letter_code
_entity_poly.pdbx_strand_id
1 'polypeptide(L)'
;MKAAQERMAQMARDLETLDAALKLVAPDLAIEAIAPKMVKPPDDWSKRGEMSRQVFAIMRTANKPLTAREIAGQMVVNRGMAATPALLNLMTRRVATCLRDRREQGLVENVETRGGQWLEWALSR
;
A
#
# COMPACT_ATOMS: atom_id res chain seq x y z
N MET A 1 -11.84 25.28 15.05
CA MET A 1 -10.62 26.13 14.95
C MET A 1 -9.88 26.21 16.28
N LYS A 2 -10.49 26.72 17.36
CA LYS A 2 -9.84 26.88 18.69
C LYS A 2 -9.23 25.60 19.28
N ALA A 3 -9.97 24.49 19.30
CA ALA A 3 -9.47 23.21 19.83
C ALA A 3 -8.27 22.62 19.06
N ALA A 4 -8.12 22.96 17.77
CA ALA A 4 -6.95 22.53 17.00
C ALA A 4 -5.72 23.38 17.36
N GLN A 5 -5.90 24.69 17.54
CA GLN A 5 -4.84 25.59 18.00
C GLN A 5 -4.36 25.23 19.41
N GLU A 6 -5.27 24.91 20.32
CA GLU A 6 -4.94 24.46 21.68
C GLU A 6 -4.12 23.15 21.66
N ARG A 7 -4.47 22.19 20.79
CA ARG A 7 -3.67 20.97 20.63
C ARG A 7 -2.27 21.25 20.09
N MET A 8 -2.14 22.14 19.11
CA MET A 8 -0.81 22.50 18.57
C MET A 8 0.05 23.18 19.64
N ALA A 9 -0.53 24.09 20.42
CA ALA A 9 0.15 24.74 21.53
C ALA A 9 0.56 23.74 22.62
N GLN A 10 -0.26 22.72 22.88
CA GLN A 10 0.10 21.65 23.81
C GLN A 10 1.28 20.83 23.28
N MET A 11 1.24 20.40 22.01
CA MET A 11 2.32 19.62 21.39
C MET A 11 3.65 20.38 21.39
N ALA A 12 3.63 21.70 21.19
CA ALA A 12 4.84 22.53 21.26
C ALA A 12 5.46 22.52 22.67
N ARG A 13 4.63 22.68 23.71
CA ARG A 13 5.08 22.62 25.12
C ARG A 13 5.62 21.25 25.51
N ASP A 14 4.98 20.18 25.03
CA ASP A 14 5.44 18.82 25.26
C ASP A 14 6.83 18.60 24.62
N LEU A 15 7.07 19.17 23.44
CA LEU A 15 8.34 19.07 22.73
C LEU A 15 9.47 19.83 23.45
N GLU A 16 9.20 21.06 23.92
CA GLU A 16 10.15 21.83 24.74
C GLU A 16 10.53 21.08 26.03
N THR A 17 9.55 20.41 26.65
CA THR A 17 9.77 19.60 27.86
C THR A 17 10.67 18.39 27.58
N LEU A 18 10.48 17.73 26.44
CA LEU A 18 11.34 16.63 26.01
C LEU A 18 12.76 17.11 25.70
N ASP A 19 12.93 18.25 25.06
CA ASP A 19 14.25 18.82 24.76
C ASP A 19 15.02 19.14 26.05
N ALA A 20 14.34 19.69 27.06
CA ALA A 20 14.93 19.93 28.38
C ALA A 20 15.35 18.61 29.05
N ALA A 21 14.52 17.57 28.98
CA ALA A 21 14.84 16.25 29.53
C ALA A 21 16.04 15.59 28.81
N LEU A 22 16.13 15.73 27.48
CA LEU A 22 17.26 15.22 26.70
C LEU A 22 18.57 15.90 27.11
N LYS A 23 18.57 17.22 27.32
CA LYS A 23 19.76 17.97 27.78
C LYS A 23 20.23 17.56 29.18
N LEU A 24 19.33 17.11 30.06
CA LEU A 24 19.70 16.61 31.38
C LEU A 24 20.48 15.29 31.32
N VAL A 25 20.17 14.42 30.35
CA VAL A 25 20.77 13.08 30.23
C VAL A 25 21.95 13.06 29.25
N ALA A 26 21.93 13.92 28.23
CA ALA A 26 22.97 14.04 27.22
C ALA A 26 23.22 15.52 26.87
N PRO A 27 24.01 16.25 27.69
CA PRO A 27 24.23 17.69 27.52
C PRO A 27 24.85 18.07 26.17
N ASP A 28 25.70 17.20 25.62
CA ASP A 28 26.42 17.43 24.37
C ASP A 28 25.62 16.99 23.12
N LEU A 29 24.40 16.47 23.29
CA LEU A 29 23.54 16.07 22.18
C LEU A 29 23.03 17.30 21.43
N ALA A 30 23.41 17.41 20.15
CA ALA A 30 22.81 18.37 19.23
C ALA A 30 21.38 17.91 18.86
N ILE A 31 20.39 18.37 19.62
CA ILE A 31 18.97 18.01 19.43
C ILE A 31 18.48 18.41 18.03
N GLU A 32 18.95 19.54 17.51
CA GLU A 32 18.62 20.05 16.19
C GLU A 32 19.12 19.13 15.06
N ALA A 33 20.08 18.25 15.34
CA ALA A 33 20.61 17.26 14.40
C ALA A 33 19.84 15.93 14.41
N ILE A 34 18.84 15.76 15.29
CA ILE A 34 18.01 14.55 15.32
C ILE A 34 17.18 14.48 14.03
N ALA A 35 17.57 13.55 13.15
CA ALA A 35 16.86 13.35 11.90
C ALA A 35 15.41 12.89 12.17
N PRO A 36 14.42 13.37 11.38
CA PRO A 36 13.06 12.86 11.44
C PRO A 36 13.04 11.34 11.27
N LYS A 37 12.16 10.67 12.03
CA LYS A 37 11.96 9.23 11.88
C LYS A 37 11.53 8.92 10.45
N MET A 38 12.38 8.24 9.69
CA MET A 38 12.04 7.77 8.36
C MET A 38 10.86 6.78 8.44
N VAL A 39 9.77 7.09 7.73
CA VAL A 39 8.67 6.16 7.53
C VAL A 39 9.16 5.07 6.58
N LYS A 40 9.35 3.86 7.11
CA LYS A 40 9.65 2.67 6.30
C LYS A 40 8.34 2.07 5.78
N PRO A 41 8.17 1.92 4.46
CA PRO A 41 7.08 1.13 3.90
C PRO A 41 7.03 -0.26 4.55
N PRO A 42 5.85 -0.81 4.89
CA PRO A 42 5.75 -2.24 5.17
C PRO A 42 6.29 -3.10 4.01
N ASP A 43 6.85 -4.25 4.35
CA ASP A 43 7.55 -5.15 3.39
C ASP A 43 6.65 -5.61 2.23
N ASP A 44 5.34 -5.65 2.46
CA ASP A 44 4.35 -6.05 1.46
C ASP A 44 4.08 -4.96 0.40
N TRP A 45 4.58 -3.74 0.59
CA TRP A 45 4.25 -2.62 -0.27
C TRP A 45 4.98 -2.73 -1.61
N SER A 46 4.21 -2.68 -2.69
CA SER A 46 4.75 -2.56 -4.05
C SER A 46 5.40 -1.19 -4.26
N LYS A 47 6.58 -1.19 -4.88
CA LYS A 47 7.24 0.03 -5.36
C LYS A 47 6.43 0.68 -6.49
N ARG A 48 6.81 1.91 -6.86
CA ARG A 48 6.17 2.66 -7.95
C ARG A 48 6.04 1.80 -9.21
N GLY A 49 4.80 1.61 -9.68
CA GLY A 49 4.48 0.85 -10.88
C GLY A 49 4.74 -0.66 -10.81
N GLU A 50 5.21 -1.20 -9.68
CA GLU A 50 5.46 -2.64 -9.52
C GLU A 50 4.14 -3.43 -9.54
N MET A 51 3.12 -2.93 -8.83
CA MET A 51 1.78 -3.53 -8.76
C MET A 51 1.20 -3.77 -10.16
N SER A 52 1.10 -2.71 -10.98
CA SER A 52 0.54 -2.82 -12.32
C SER A 52 1.37 -3.72 -13.25
N ARG A 53 2.71 -3.68 -13.14
CA ARG A 53 3.57 -4.56 -13.94
C ARG A 53 3.32 -6.03 -13.61
N GLN A 54 3.21 -6.37 -12.33
CA GLN A 54 2.93 -7.75 -11.93
C GLN A 54 1.51 -8.19 -12.29
N VAL A 55 0.50 -7.34 -12.10
CA VAL A 55 -0.88 -7.63 -12.55
C VAL A 55 -0.90 -7.98 -14.04
N PHE A 56 -0.29 -7.14 -14.88
CA PHE A 56 -0.24 -7.39 -16.33
C PHE A 56 0.58 -8.63 -16.69
N ALA A 57 1.70 -8.88 -16.00
CA ALA A 57 2.49 -10.10 -16.23
C ALA A 57 1.67 -11.36 -15.92
N ILE A 58 0.91 -11.36 -14.82
CA ILE A 58 0.03 -12.48 -14.43
C ILE A 58 -1.07 -12.67 -15.47
N MET A 59 -1.76 -11.61 -15.88
CA MET A 59 -2.83 -11.69 -16.89
C MET A 59 -2.32 -12.19 -18.25
N ARG A 60 -1.15 -11.70 -18.70
CA ARG A 60 -0.52 -12.16 -19.96
C ARG A 60 -0.14 -13.65 -19.89
N THR A 61 0.37 -14.10 -18.75
CA THR A 61 0.78 -15.50 -18.58
C THR A 61 -0.43 -16.44 -18.51
N ALA A 62 -1.51 -16.03 -17.86
CA ALA A 62 -2.70 -16.85 -17.71
C ALA A 62 -3.48 -17.04 -19.03
N ASN A 63 -3.39 -16.06 -19.94
CA ASN A 63 -4.10 -16.04 -21.23
C ASN A 63 -5.59 -16.36 -21.15
N LYS A 64 -6.21 -16.03 -20.01
CA LYS A 64 -7.63 -16.19 -19.71
C LYS A 64 -8.06 -15.06 -18.79
N PRO A 65 -9.36 -14.71 -18.77
CA PRO A 65 -9.86 -13.78 -17.78
C PRO A 65 -9.60 -14.29 -16.36
N LEU A 66 -9.31 -13.37 -15.44
CA LEU A 66 -9.05 -13.71 -14.03
C LEU A 66 -9.81 -12.79 -13.10
N THR A 67 -10.19 -13.31 -11.95
CA THR A 67 -10.69 -12.50 -10.83
C THR A 67 -9.54 -11.76 -10.14
N ALA A 68 -9.85 -10.65 -9.46
CA ALA A 68 -8.86 -9.94 -8.65
C ALA A 68 -8.24 -10.82 -7.56
N ARG A 69 -8.99 -11.81 -7.05
CA ARG A 69 -8.54 -12.75 -6.02
C ARG A 69 -7.53 -13.76 -6.57
N GLU A 70 -7.76 -14.29 -7.78
CA GLU A 70 -6.80 -15.19 -8.44
C GLU A 70 -5.50 -14.45 -8.75
N ILE A 71 -5.58 -13.22 -9.27
CA ILE A 71 -4.39 -12.39 -9.54
C ILE A 71 -3.64 -12.11 -8.24
N ALA A 72 -4.34 -11.77 -7.15
CA ALA A 72 -3.72 -11.54 -5.85
C ALA A 72 -3.04 -12.80 -5.29
N GLY A 73 -3.67 -13.97 -5.44
CA GLY A 73 -3.08 -15.25 -5.04
C GLY A 73 -1.77 -15.52 -5.78
N GLN A 74 -1.77 -15.38 -7.10
CA GLN A 74 -0.56 -15.54 -7.90
C GLN A 74 0.51 -14.50 -7.54
N MET A 75 0.12 -13.27 -7.24
CA MET A 75 1.04 -12.21 -6.83
C MET A 75 1.72 -12.51 -5.49
N VAL A 76 0.97 -13.03 -4.50
CA VAL A 76 1.52 -13.44 -3.20
C VAL A 76 2.59 -14.52 -3.39
N VAL A 77 2.31 -15.52 -4.23
CA VAL A 77 3.25 -16.59 -4.58
C VAL A 77 4.48 -16.04 -5.31
N ASN A 78 4.29 -15.22 -6.35
CA ASN A 78 5.39 -14.69 -7.16
C ASN A 78 6.35 -13.80 -6.34
N ARG A 79 5.86 -13.16 -5.27
CA ARG A 79 6.66 -12.32 -4.37
C ARG A 79 7.24 -13.09 -3.18
N GLY A 80 7.00 -14.40 -3.06
CA GLY A 80 7.50 -15.22 -1.96
C GLY A 80 6.93 -14.84 -0.59
N MET A 81 5.72 -14.27 -0.55
CA MET A 81 5.10 -13.83 0.70
C MET A 81 4.31 -14.96 1.36
N ALA A 82 4.24 -14.96 2.70
CA ALA A 82 3.42 -15.92 3.44
C ALA A 82 1.93 -15.71 3.14
N ALA A 83 1.28 -16.72 2.58
CA ALA A 83 -0.13 -16.69 2.18
C ALA A 83 -1.08 -16.75 3.40
N THR A 84 -1.18 -15.63 4.13
CA THR A 84 -2.18 -15.48 5.19
C THR A 84 -3.51 -14.97 4.62
N PRO A 85 -4.67 -15.32 5.22
CA PRO A 85 -5.96 -14.80 4.80
C PRO A 85 -6.03 -13.26 4.81
N ALA A 86 -5.39 -12.64 5.79
CA ALA A 86 -5.32 -11.18 5.91
C ALA A 86 -4.54 -10.54 4.74
N LEU A 87 -3.36 -11.08 4.41
CA LEU A 87 -2.55 -10.60 3.28
C LEU A 87 -3.28 -10.79 1.96
N LEU A 88 -3.92 -11.96 1.75
CA LEU A 88 -4.64 -12.23 0.51
C LEU A 88 -5.81 -11.26 0.31
N ASN A 89 -6.54 -10.93 1.38
CA ASN A 89 -7.62 -9.95 1.33
C ASN A 89 -7.10 -8.53 1.05
N LEU A 90 -5.97 -8.15 1.66
CA LEU A 90 -5.31 -6.88 1.38
C LEU A 90 -4.84 -6.78 -0.08
N MET A 91 -4.15 -7.81 -0.58
CA MET A 91 -3.68 -7.86 -1.97
C MET A 91 -4.83 -7.86 -2.97
N THR A 92 -5.93 -8.57 -2.68
CA THR A 92 -7.15 -8.53 -3.51
C THR A 92 -7.67 -7.11 -3.67
N ARG A 93 -7.74 -6.32 -2.59
CA ARG A 93 -8.18 -4.90 -2.65
C ARG A 93 -7.20 -4.03 -3.45
N ARG A 94 -5.89 -4.24 -3.28
CA ARG A 94 -4.85 -3.49 -4.02
C ARG A 94 -4.93 -3.81 -5.52
N VAL A 95 -5.07 -5.08 -5.89
CA VAL A 95 -5.25 -5.53 -7.27
C VAL A 95 -6.54 -4.98 -7.86
N ALA A 96 -7.66 -5.03 -7.14
CA ALA A 96 -8.94 -4.49 -7.61
C ALA A 96 -8.87 -2.98 -7.89
N THR A 97 -8.17 -2.22 -7.04
CA THR A 97 -7.95 -0.78 -7.27
C THR A 97 -7.09 -0.56 -8.51
N CYS A 98 -5.98 -1.30 -8.64
CA CYS A 98 -5.14 -1.23 -9.84
C CYS A 98 -5.93 -1.55 -11.12
N LEU A 99 -6.78 -2.59 -11.11
CA LEU A 99 -7.57 -2.97 -12.27
C LEU A 99 -8.61 -1.90 -12.64
N ARG A 100 -9.24 -1.26 -11.64
CA ARG A 100 -10.15 -0.14 -11.87
C ARG A 100 -9.44 1.03 -12.57
N ASP A 101 -8.29 1.45 -12.04
CA ASP A 101 -7.50 2.54 -12.63
C ASP A 101 -7.06 2.20 -14.07
N ARG A 102 -6.74 0.92 -14.35
CA ARG A 102 -6.32 0.48 -15.68
C ARG A 102 -7.50 0.33 -16.65
N ARG A 103 -8.70 0.05 -16.14
CA ARG A 103 -9.93 0.06 -16.95
C ARG A 103 -10.29 1.46 -17.41
N GLU A 104 -10.15 2.45 -16.54
CA GLU A 104 -10.33 3.87 -16.91
C GLU A 104 -9.36 4.32 -18.01
N GLN A 105 -8.21 3.65 -18.13
CA GLN A 105 -7.22 3.86 -19.19
C GLN A 105 -7.45 2.99 -20.44
N GLY A 106 -8.51 2.17 -20.47
CA GLY A 106 -8.80 1.28 -21.59
C GLY A 106 -7.82 0.12 -21.77
N LEU A 107 -7.06 -0.25 -20.73
CA LEU A 107 -6.05 -1.33 -20.78
C LEU A 107 -6.58 -2.68 -20.34
N VAL A 108 -7.67 -2.69 -19.56
CA VAL A 108 -8.35 -3.89 -19.10
C VAL A 108 -9.86 -3.69 -19.18
N GLU A 109 -10.58 -4.78 -19.35
CA GLU A 109 -12.03 -4.80 -19.43
C GLU A 109 -12.63 -5.88 -18.54
N ASN A 110 -13.89 -5.68 -18.17
CA ASN A 110 -14.67 -6.73 -17.53
C ASN A 110 -15.33 -7.59 -18.60
N VAL A 111 -15.21 -8.90 -18.45
CA VAL A 111 -15.84 -9.88 -19.36
C VAL A 111 -16.96 -10.62 -18.64
N GLU A 112 -17.78 -11.31 -19.43
CA GLU A 112 -18.84 -12.17 -18.89
C GLU A 112 -18.24 -13.23 -17.96
N THR A 113 -18.72 -13.26 -16.72
CA THR A 113 -18.21 -14.16 -15.68
C THR A 113 -18.56 -15.60 -16.03
N ARG A 114 -17.61 -16.54 -15.83
CA ARG A 114 -17.78 -17.99 -16.09
C ARG A 114 -18.78 -18.70 -15.15
N GLY A 115 -19.66 -17.97 -14.46
CA GLY A 115 -20.72 -18.53 -13.61
C GLY A 115 -20.64 -18.16 -12.13
N GLY A 116 -20.31 -16.90 -11.79
CA GLY A 116 -20.15 -16.48 -10.38
C GLY A 116 -20.49 -15.03 -10.10
N GLN A 117 -20.44 -14.65 -8.81
CA GLN A 117 -20.70 -13.30 -8.30
C GLN A 117 -19.50 -12.34 -8.46
N TRP A 118 -18.38 -12.81 -8.99
CA TRP A 118 -17.12 -12.07 -9.03
C TRP A 118 -16.84 -11.52 -10.43
N LEU A 119 -16.32 -10.30 -10.50
CA LEU A 119 -15.87 -9.69 -11.75
C LEU A 119 -14.63 -10.42 -12.28
N GLU A 120 -14.69 -10.85 -13.54
CA GLU A 120 -13.54 -11.31 -14.29
C GLU A 120 -12.95 -10.17 -15.12
N TRP A 121 -11.62 -10.16 -15.24
CA TRP A 121 -10.85 -9.12 -15.90
C TRP A 121 -10.02 -9.73 -17.04
N ALA A 122 -10.09 -9.10 -18.21
CA ALA A 122 -9.27 -9.43 -19.37
C ALA A 122 -8.46 -8.20 -19.81
N LEU A 123 -7.37 -8.43 -20.55
CA LEU A 123 -6.65 -7.34 -21.22
C LEU A 123 -7.51 -6.86 -22.39
N SER A 124 -7.64 -5.54 -22.51
CA SER A 124 -8.27 -4.95 -23.70
C SER A 124 -7.40 -5.22 -24.92
N ARG A 125 -8.01 -5.59 -26.05
CA ARG A 125 -7.32 -5.83 -27.33
C ARG A 125 -6.98 -4.52 -28.03
#